data_AF-A0A9N9U844-F1
#
_entry.id   AF-A0A9N9U844-F1
#
_cell.length_a   1.000
_cell.length_b   1.000
_cell.length_c   1.000
_cell.angle_alpha   90.00
_cell.angle_beta   90.00
_cell.angle_gamma   90.00
#
_symmetry.space_group_name_H-M   'P 1'
#
loop_
_entity.id
_entity.type
_entity.pdbx_description
1 polymer ?
#
loop_
_entity_poly.entity_id
_entity_poly.type
_entity_poly.pdbx_seq_one_letter_code
_entity_poly.pdbx_strand_id
1 'polypeptide(L)'
;MRIGIGLGLILGTLSIVQADDGTQKPLSGLGGLGSSPSSSSKRPNIVFVLTDDQDLHLGSLDHTPLIKKRLIDQGTLYQRHYCTTAVCCPSRASLWTGKLAHNTNVTDLNPPYGGFPIFVKNGHNENYLPVWLQDAGYSTFYTGKMFNAHTVWNYGNPHLKGWSSSDFLLDPNTYDYWNATFQRDHDVPVNHPGEYSTDLIAGKALGFLEEALATPDKPFFLAIAPIAPHSNINSSLLIRPPSPDSIDYFGSAEGLRMTPPEPAPRHAHLFPDAKVPRTDNFNPDKPSGADWIRRQPQLTDERIAYNDRFYRGRLQALQAVDELVDAVVDRLEAQGILDNTYIFYSADNGYHISQHRLPPGKECGYEEDINVPLIVRGPGVPKGAVSKAVTAHVDLVPTFLSLAGAPLRADLDGAPIPLSTKQLQDAPGHREHVNVEYWGFAGGEANYDLTGTVGGRIVNNTYKALRVVGDDYNLYYSVWCTNEHELYDMTTDPGQLTNLLHADEAASKATSRILGYTLDEVIPRLVALLLVLKSCKGSTCSQPWRSLHPEGDVTSLRDALSSRFDSFYEEQARVEFSHCEMGQIISAEGPQFEHDGNVYWEGTRWSDWT
;
A
#
# COMPACT_ATOMS: atom_id res chain seq x y z
N MET A 1 19.79 -55.01 42.16
CA MET A 1 20.81 -55.96 42.66
C MET A 1 22.19 -55.39 42.29
N ARG A 2 23.21 -55.58 43.14
CA ARG A 2 24.62 -55.13 43.04
C ARG A 2 25.23 -55.18 41.62
N ILE A 3 26.28 -54.47 41.17
CA ILE A 3 27.17 -53.32 41.53
C ILE A 3 28.36 -53.40 40.52
N GLY A 4 29.06 -52.31 40.22
CA GLY A 4 30.38 -52.30 39.52
C GLY A 4 30.27 -51.79 38.07
N ILE A 5 31.01 -50.79 37.58
CA ILE A 5 32.38 -50.25 37.83
C ILE A 5 33.50 -51.17 37.29
N GLY A 6 34.30 -50.65 36.35
CA GLY A 6 35.52 -51.27 35.85
C GLY A 6 36.18 -50.48 34.71
N LEU A 7 37.19 -49.66 35.00
CA LEU A 7 38.13 -49.13 34.00
C LEU A 7 39.24 -50.17 33.74
N GLY A 8 39.85 -50.16 32.54
CA GLY A 8 41.03 -50.98 32.25
C GLY A 8 41.72 -50.62 30.93
N LEU A 9 42.84 -49.88 31.01
CA LEU A 9 43.82 -49.76 29.91
C LEU A 9 44.85 -50.90 30.00
N ILE A 10 45.25 -51.46 28.86
CA ILE A 10 46.56 -52.13 28.67
C ILE A 10 47.14 -51.68 27.32
N LEU A 11 48.46 -51.53 27.23
CA LEU A 11 49.18 -51.04 26.05
C LEU A 11 49.86 -52.16 25.24
N GLY A 12 50.04 -51.91 23.94
CA GLY A 12 51.23 -52.32 23.17
C GLY A 12 51.06 -53.47 22.15
N THR A 13 51.95 -53.64 21.16
CA THR A 13 52.97 -52.72 20.58
C THR A 13 53.61 -53.35 19.32
N LEU A 14 53.94 -52.55 18.29
CA LEU A 14 54.80 -52.88 17.11
C LEU A 14 54.26 -54.00 16.17
N SER A 15 54.60 -54.13 14.88
CA SER A 15 55.35 -53.36 13.84
C SER A 15 55.07 -54.01 12.46
N ILE A 16 55.40 -53.56 11.23
CA ILE A 16 55.68 -52.31 10.45
C ILE A 16 55.58 -52.78 8.95
N VAL A 17 55.81 -51.92 7.92
CA VAL A 17 56.01 -52.25 6.46
C VAL A 17 54.71 -52.34 5.62
N GLN A 18 54.49 -51.58 4.54
CA GLN A 18 55.15 -50.35 4.02
C GLN A 18 54.20 -49.53 3.12
N ALA A 19 54.55 -48.25 2.93
CA ALA A 19 54.35 -47.32 1.79
C ALA A 19 53.57 -47.79 0.52
N ASP A 20 52.86 -46.93 -0.22
CA ASP A 20 52.53 -45.50 -0.13
C ASP A 20 51.29 -45.25 -1.05
N ASP A 21 50.67 -44.08 -1.23
CA ASP A 21 51.03 -42.67 -0.95
C ASP A 21 49.79 -41.90 -0.37
N GLY A 22 49.52 -40.58 -0.47
CA GLY A 22 50.22 -39.40 -1.01
C GLY A 22 49.24 -38.39 -1.66
N THR A 23 48.68 -37.37 -1.01
CA THR A 23 48.77 -36.91 0.39
C THR A 23 47.47 -36.19 0.80
N GLN A 24 46.93 -36.48 1.99
CA GLN A 24 46.14 -35.50 2.76
C GLN A 24 46.92 -35.12 4.02
N LYS A 25 46.88 -33.84 4.43
CA LYS A 25 47.53 -33.33 5.65
C LYS A 25 46.54 -32.59 6.55
N PRO A 26 46.36 -33.01 7.81
CA PRO A 26 45.58 -32.26 8.79
C PRO A 26 46.41 -31.18 9.51
N LEU A 27 45.73 -30.08 9.83
CA LEU A 27 45.96 -29.07 10.87
C LEU A 27 47.26 -29.14 11.71
N SER A 28 48.11 -28.13 11.57
CA SER A 28 48.35 -27.14 12.65
C SER A 28 49.30 -26.02 12.19
N GLY A 29 49.04 -24.79 12.64
CA GLY A 29 49.82 -23.61 12.27
C GLY A 29 49.32 -22.35 12.97
N LEU A 30 49.91 -22.02 14.13
CA LEU A 30 49.62 -20.78 14.86
C LEU A 30 50.37 -19.60 14.19
N GLY A 31 49.66 -18.59 13.72
CA GLY A 31 50.26 -17.35 13.26
C GLY A 31 49.32 -16.45 12.45
N GLY A 32 49.04 -15.26 12.97
CA GLY A 32 48.27 -14.22 12.25
C GLY A 32 46.85 -14.00 12.78
N LEU A 33 46.72 -13.22 13.86
CA LEU A 33 45.46 -12.57 14.22
C LEU A 33 45.19 -11.41 13.24
N GLY A 34 44.85 -11.76 11.99
CA GLY A 34 44.22 -10.83 11.07
C GLY A 34 42.78 -10.62 11.51
N SER A 35 42.52 -9.58 12.29
CA SER A 35 41.18 -9.23 12.74
C SER A 35 40.36 -8.65 11.57
N SER A 36 39.81 -9.51 10.73
CA SER A 36 38.64 -9.17 9.93
C SER A 36 37.58 -8.61 10.87
N PRO A 37 37.02 -7.41 10.64
CA PRO A 37 35.97 -6.88 11.49
C PRO A 37 34.74 -7.77 11.35
N SER A 38 34.44 -8.55 12.38
CA SER A 38 33.20 -9.28 12.50
C SER A 38 32.08 -8.26 12.78
N SER A 39 31.61 -7.59 11.73
CA SER A 39 30.35 -6.87 11.76
C SER A 39 29.21 -7.88 11.94
N SER A 40 28.95 -8.26 13.19
CA SER A 40 27.61 -8.64 13.61
C SER A 40 26.70 -7.49 13.22
N SER A 41 26.01 -7.63 12.08
CA SER A 41 25.32 -6.52 11.41
C SER A 41 24.35 -5.88 12.39
N LYS A 42 24.64 -4.63 12.81
CA LYS A 42 23.75 -3.89 13.69
C LYS A 42 22.40 -3.82 12.97
N ARG A 43 21.32 -4.10 13.71
CA ARG A 43 19.98 -4.07 13.13
C ARG A 43 19.72 -2.66 12.59
N PRO A 44 19.13 -2.53 11.39
CA PRO A 44 19.00 -1.24 10.74
C PRO A 44 17.94 -0.39 11.44
N ASN A 45 18.11 0.93 11.39
CA ASN A 45 17.00 1.84 11.65
C ASN A 45 16.07 1.86 10.44
N ILE A 46 14.81 2.23 10.65
CA ILE A 46 13.80 2.36 9.61
C ILE A 46 13.13 3.73 9.77
N VAL A 47 13.10 4.51 8.69
CA VAL A 47 12.25 5.70 8.56
C VAL A 47 11.21 5.41 7.48
N PHE A 48 9.95 5.73 7.76
CA PHE A 48 8.86 5.60 6.81
C PHE A 48 8.13 6.93 6.68
N VAL A 49 8.22 7.56 5.52
CA VAL A 49 7.46 8.76 5.16
C VAL A 49 6.24 8.33 4.38
N LEU A 50 5.05 8.69 4.86
CA LEU A 50 3.75 8.32 4.28
C LEU A 50 2.94 9.59 3.99
N THR A 51 3.02 10.08 2.75
CA THR A 51 2.17 11.18 2.29
C THR A 51 0.71 10.75 2.20
N ASP A 52 -0.15 11.71 1.87
CA ASP A 52 -1.60 11.58 1.85
C ASP A 52 -2.09 12.06 0.49
N ASP A 53 -2.79 11.19 -0.26
CA ASP A 53 -3.24 11.46 -1.64
C ASP A 53 -2.14 11.81 -2.67
N GLN A 54 -0.91 11.29 -2.56
CA GLN A 54 0.13 11.63 -3.55
C GLN A 54 0.09 10.73 -4.79
N ASP A 55 -0.12 11.36 -5.95
CA ASP A 55 -0.09 10.70 -7.25
C ASP A 55 1.32 10.24 -7.65
N LEU A 56 1.39 9.11 -8.37
CA LEU A 56 2.54 8.75 -9.20
C LEU A 56 2.39 9.31 -10.63
N HIS A 57 1.15 9.32 -11.15
CA HIS A 57 0.86 9.49 -12.58
C HIS A 57 0.59 10.93 -13.03
N LEU A 58 0.34 11.87 -12.10
CA LEU A 58 0.17 13.28 -12.45
C LEU A 58 1.51 14.05 -12.41
N GLY A 59 2.63 13.39 -12.10
CA GLY A 59 3.97 13.99 -12.12
C GLY A 59 4.39 14.69 -10.82
N SER A 60 3.79 14.34 -9.67
CA SER A 60 4.16 14.95 -8.38
C SER A 60 5.67 14.85 -8.07
N LEU A 61 6.29 13.70 -8.37
CA LEU A 61 7.70 13.43 -8.05
C LEU A 61 8.70 14.30 -8.86
N ASP A 62 8.33 14.72 -10.07
CA ASP A 62 9.17 15.62 -10.88
C ASP A 62 9.29 17.03 -10.26
N HIS A 63 8.38 17.36 -9.34
CA HIS A 63 8.33 18.63 -8.62
C HIS A 63 8.90 18.53 -7.19
N THR A 64 9.45 17.39 -6.78
CA THR A 64 10.08 17.17 -5.46
C THR A 64 11.60 16.93 -5.61
N PRO A 65 12.40 17.99 -5.87
CA PRO A 65 13.81 17.86 -6.21
C PRO A 65 14.69 17.32 -5.07
N LEU A 66 14.34 17.55 -3.80
CA LEU A 66 15.12 17.06 -2.66
C LEU A 66 14.85 15.58 -2.41
N ILE A 67 13.60 15.13 -2.47
CA ILE A 67 13.21 13.70 -2.49
C ILE A 67 13.88 12.97 -3.64
N LYS A 68 13.91 13.57 -4.84
CA LYS A 68 14.65 13.00 -5.98
C LYS A 68 16.14 12.84 -5.66
N LYS A 69 16.81 13.91 -5.23
CA LYS A 69 18.24 13.94 -4.87
C LYS A 69 18.60 12.96 -3.74
N ARG A 70 17.77 12.89 -2.69
CA ARG A 70 18.07 12.18 -1.44
C ARG A 70 17.58 10.74 -1.41
N LEU A 71 16.49 10.41 -2.10
CA LEU A 71 15.87 9.08 -2.08
C LEU A 71 15.93 8.39 -3.44
N ILE A 72 15.44 9.01 -4.53
CA ILE A 72 15.41 8.36 -5.86
C ILE A 72 16.84 8.11 -6.39
N ASP A 73 17.64 9.17 -6.46
CA ASP A 73 19.02 9.12 -6.99
C ASP A 73 19.98 8.36 -6.06
N GLN A 74 19.54 7.97 -4.86
CA GLN A 74 20.31 7.23 -3.85
C GLN A 74 19.63 5.91 -3.42
N GLY A 75 18.62 5.46 -4.16
CA GLY A 75 17.81 4.29 -3.84
C GLY A 75 17.11 3.72 -5.08
N THR A 76 16.05 2.95 -4.85
CA THR A 76 15.25 2.29 -5.89
C THR A 76 13.81 2.77 -5.85
N LEU A 77 13.29 3.21 -6.99
CA LEU A 77 11.87 3.48 -7.23
C LEU A 77 11.17 2.19 -7.66
N TYR A 78 10.10 1.79 -6.97
CA TYR A 78 9.26 0.66 -7.33
C TYR A 78 8.05 1.18 -8.10
N GLN A 79 8.15 1.27 -9.43
CA GLN A 79 7.11 1.89 -10.27
C GLN A 79 5.77 1.13 -10.25
N ARG A 80 5.77 -0.13 -9.81
CA ARG A 80 4.61 -1.03 -9.66
C ARG A 80 4.30 -1.29 -8.18
N HIS A 81 4.23 -0.22 -7.37
CA HIS A 81 3.67 -0.31 -6.01
C HIS A 81 2.21 0.14 -6.00
N TYR A 82 1.38 -0.61 -5.29
CA TYR A 82 -0.06 -0.44 -5.32
C TYR A 82 -0.66 -0.33 -3.91
N CYS A 83 -1.57 0.63 -3.70
CA CYS A 83 -2.53 0.50 -2.62
C CYS A 83 -3.58 -0.55 -3.01
N THR A 84 -4.16 -1.22 -2.01
CA THR A 84 -5.15 -2.29 -2.23
C THR A 84 -6.59 -1.78 -2.12
N THR A 85 -6.76 -0.49 -1.83
CA THR A 85 -8.03 0.21 -1.68
C THR A 85 -7.74 1.71 -1.75
N ALA A 86 -8.39 2.44 -2.67
CA ALA A 86 -8.04 3.82 -3.03
C ALA A 86 -8.61 4.88 -2.06
N VAL A 87 -8.49 4.65 -0.74
CA VAL A 87 -9.08 5.51 0.30
C VAL A 87 -8.36 5.39 1.64
N CYS A 88 -8.20 6.53 2.31
CA CYS A 88 -7.25 6.75 3.40
C CYS A 88 -7.26 5.71 4.52
N CYS A 89 -8.37 5.55 5.26
CA CYS A 89 -8.37 4.72 6.46
C CYS A 89 -8.30 3.20 6.18
N PRO A 90 -9.05 2.65 5.21
CA PRO A 90 -8.89 1.26 4.76
C PRO A 90 -7.47 0.96 4.27
N SER A 91 -6.87 1.90 3.53
CA SER A 91 -5.50 1.75 3.04
C SER A 91 -4.47 1.79 4.17
N ARG A 92 -4.58 2.76 5.09
CA ARG A 92 -3.72 2.83 6.30
C ARG A 92 -3.92 1.62 7.20
N ALA A 93 -5.13 1.08 7.36
CA ALA A 93 -5.35 -0.16 8.10
C ALA A 93 -4.61 -1.36 7.45
N SER A 94 -4.61 -1.42 6.11
CA SER A 94 -3.89 -2.44 5.34
C SER A 94 -2.37 -2.28 5.47
N LEU A 95 -1.86 -1.04 5.36
CA LEU A 95 -0.45 -0.65 5.55
C LEU A 95 0.10 -1.02 6.93
N TRP A 96 -0.68 -0.87 8.00
CA TRP A 96 -0.20 -1.12 9.36
C TRP A 96 -0.37 -2.57 9.84
N THR A 97 -1.28 -3.34 9.24
CA THR A 97 -1.54 -4.74 9.62
C THR A 97 -0.90 -5.77 8.69
N GLY A 98 -0.59 -5.40 7.44
CA GLY A 98 -0.13 -6.35 6.41
C GLY A 98 -1.24 -7.27 5.90
N LYS A 99 -2.50 -6.81 6.00
CA LYS A 99 -3.71 -7.53 5.59
C LYS A 99 -4.53 -6.70 4.61
N LEU A 100 -5.32 -7.35 3.77
CA LEU A 100 -6.27 -6.68 2.86
C LEU A 100 -7.46 -6.08 3.62
N ALA A 101 -8.20 -5.16 2.98
CA ALA A 101 -9.31 -4.47 3.62
C ALA A 101 -10.43 -5.45 4.02
N HIS A 102 -10.68 -6.48 3.20
CA HIS A 102 -11.62 -7.57 3.52
C HIS A 102 -11.17 -8.49 4.68
N ASN A 103 -9.90 -8.39 5.13
CA ASN A 103 -9.34 -9.13 6.27
C ASN A 103 -9.12 -8.25 7.50
N THR A 104 -9.03 -6.94 7.35
CA THR A 104 -9.13 -5.99 8.47
C THR A 104 -10.59 -5.69 8.85
N ASN A 105 -11.52 -5.80 7.88
CA ASN A 105 -12.90 -5.31 7.97
C ASN A 105 -12.94 -3.84 8.45
N VAL A 106 -12.06 -3.03 7.85
CA VAL A 106 -12.01 -1.57 7.95
C VAL A 106 -12.13 -1.05 6.53
N THR A 107 -13.35 -0.79 6.07
CA THR A 107 -13.68 -0.54 4.64
C THR A 107 -14.27 0.84 4.36
N ASP A 108 -14.28 1.72 5.36
CA ASP A 108 -14.75 3.12 5.29
C ASP A 108 -13.77 4.03 6.06
N LEU A 109 -13.89 5.33 5.88
CA LEU A 109 -13.28 6.36 6.72
C LEU A 109 -13.90 6.43 8.12
N ASN A 110 -15.16 6.00 8.29
CA ASN A 110 -15.93 6.20 9.53
C ASN A 110 -16.68 4.94 10.00
N PRO A 111 -17.11 4.88 11.29
CA PRO A 111 -18.10 3.92 11.75
C PRO A 111 -19.40 3.98 10.93
N PRO A 112 -20.09 2.84 10.69
CA PRO A 112 -19.88 1.55 11.33
C PRO A 112 -18.86 0.62 10.64
N TYR A 113 -18.32 1.01 9.47
CA TYR A 113 -17.52 0.13 8.60
C TYR A 113 -16.01 0.41 8.62
N GLY A 114 -15.56 1.53 9.18
CA GLY A 114 -14.14 1.81 9.30
C GLY A 114 -13.79 2.96 10.25
N GLY A 115 -12.70 3.66 9.96
CA GLY A 115 -12.07 4.58 10.90
C GLY A 115 -11.42 3.88 12.11
N PHE A 116 -10.74 4.67 12.94
CA PHE A 116 -10.08 4.22 14.17
C PHE A 116 -10.97 3.40 15.13
N PRO A 117 -12.26 3.73 15.37
CA PRO A 117 -13.10 2.95 16.27
C PRO A 117 -13.29 1.50 15.81
N ILE A 118 -13.40 1.27 14.49
CA ILE A 118 -13.56 -0.08 13.92
C ILE A 118 -12.22 -0.81 13.87
N PHE A 119 -11.11 -0.12 13.58
CA PHE A 119 -9.76 -0.67 13.70
C PHE A 119 -9.48 -1.22 15.12
N VAL A 120 -9.86 -0.47 16.15
CA VAL A 120 -9.79 -0.90 17.57
C VAL A 120 -10.75 -2.05 17.85
N LYS A 121 -12.04 -1.92 17.48
CA LYS A 121 -13.09 -2.92 17.73
C LYS A 121 -12.77 -4.30 17.15
N ASN A 122 -12.11 -4.33 16.00
CA ASN A 122 -11.70 -5.57 15.32
C ASN A 122 -10.38 -6.15 15.89
N GLY A 123 -9.80 -5.53 16.93
CA GLY A 123 -8.64 -6.03 17.68
C GLY A 123 -7.27 -5.65 17.13
N HIS A 124 -7.20 -4.88 16.04
CA HIS A 124 -5.92 -4.61 15.34
C HIS A 124 -4.93 -3.79 16.18
N ASN A 125 -5.40 -2.98 17.13
CA ASN A 125 -4.54 -2.26 18.09
C ASN A 125 -3.71 -3.19 19.00
N GLU A 126 -4.03 -4.50 19.08
CA GLU A 126 -3.20 -5.50 19.77
C GLU A 126 -2.26 -6.26 18.81
N ASN A 127 -2.49 -6.15 17.50
CA ASN A 127 -1.96 -7.09 16.50
C ASN A 127 -1.66 -6.36 15.17
N TYR A 128 -0.71 -5.42 15.24
CA TYR A 128 -0.24 -4.62 14.11
C TYR A 128 1.24 -4.22 14.26
N LEU A 129 1.84 -3.73 13.16
CA LEU A 129 3.29 -3.49 13.00
C LEU A 129 4.03 -2.90 14.22
N PRO A 130 3.63 -1.75 14.81
CA PRO A 130 4.40 -1.11 15.87
C PRO A 130 4.53 -1.98 17.13
N VAL A 131 3.51 -2.79 17.45
CA VAL A 131 3.57 -3.75 18.57
C VAL A 131 4.65 -4.80 18.31
N TRP A 132 4.65 -5.40 17.11
CA TRP A 132 5.64 -6.42 16.74
C TRP A 132 7.06 -5.87 16.63
N LEU A 133 7.22 -4.58 16.30
CA LEU A 133 8.52 -3.89 16.35
C LEU A 133 9.00 -3.65 17.79
N GLN A 134 8.10 -3.30 18.74
CA GLN A 134 8.45 -3.24 20.16
C GLN A 134 8.80 -4.62 20.73
N ASP A 135 8.08 -5.69 20.35
CA ASP A 135 8.42 -7.08 20.70
C ASP A 135 9.81 -7.48 20.15
N ALA A 136 10.15 -7.00 18.95
CA ALA A 136 11.49 -7.13 18.38
C ALA A 136 12.53 -6.20 19.03
N GLY A 137 12.16 -5.37 20.01
CA GLY A 137 13.06 -4.47 20.74
C GLY A 137 13.51 -3.23 19.96
N TYR A 138 12.70 -2.74 19.02
CA TYR A 138 12.87 -1.42 18.41
C TYR A 138 12.31 -0.32 19.32
N SER A 139 12.92 0.85 19.31
CA SER A 139 12.23 2.10 19.68
C SER A 139 11.31 2.52 18.53
N THR A 140 10.10 2.98 18.82
CA THR A 140 9.03 3.19 17.83
C THR A 140 8.42 4.58 17.96
N PHE A 141 8.38 5.33 16.87
CA PHE A 141 8.02 6.74 16.87
C PHE A 141 7.02 7.10 15.76
N TYR A 142 6.09 8.01 16.04
CA TYR A 142 5.06 8.45 15.08
C TYR A 142 4.83 9.97 15.11
N THR A 143 4.65 10.60 13.95
CA THR A 143 4.06 11.94 13.86
C THR A 143 3.13 12.07 12.65
N GLY A 144 1.99 12.74 12.82
CA GLY A 144 1.04 13.05 11.73
C GLY A 144 -0.21 12.18 11.69
N LYS A 145 -0.84 12.06 10.51
CA LYS A 145 -2.12 11.36 10.31
C LYS A 145 -1.96 9.85 10.46
N MET A 146 -2.69 9.23 11.39
CA MET A 146 -2.73 7.76 11.55
C MET A 146 -3.96 7.13 10.88
N PHE A 147 -5.16 7.57 11.27
CA PHE A 147 -6.45 7.04 10.81
C PHE A 147 -7.51 8.15 10.82
N ASN A 148 -8.52 8.04 9.95
CA ASN A 148 -9.76 8.82 10.07
C ASN A 148 -10.55 8.36 11.31
N ALA A 149 -11.40 9.25 11.84
CA ALA A 149 -12.14 9.07 13.09
C ALA A 149 -11.26 8.79 14.32
N HIS A 150 -9.93 9.02 14.23
CA HIS A 150 -9.06 9.20 15.39
C HIS A 150 -9.16 10.68 15.80
N THR A 151 -10.00 10.94 16.79
CA THR A 151 -10.49 12.28 17.14
C THR A 151 -9.95 12.75 18.48
N VAL A 152 -9.97 14.08 18.66
CA VAL A 152 -9.76 14.74 19.95
C VAL A 152 -10.74 14.32 21.06
N TRP A 153 -11.81 13.57 20.75
CA TRP A 153 -12.78 13.03 21.73
C TRP A 153 -12.60 11.53 22.06
N ASN A 154 -11.82 10.76 21.28
CA ASN A 154 -11.63 9.31 21.48
C ASN A 154 -10.17 8.83 21.50
N TYR A 155 -9.17 9.71 21.31
CA TYR A 155 -7.72 9.41 21.34
C TYR A 155 -7.22 8.54 22.51
N GLY A 156 -7.88 8.62 23.67
CA GLY A 156 -7.51 7.88 24.88
C GLY A 156 -8.36 6.64 25.16
N ASN A 157 -9.27 6.26 24.26
CA ASN A 157 -10.25 5.20 24.49
C ASN A 157 -10.28 4.15 23.36
N PRO A 158 -9.28 3.26 23.28
CA PRO A 158 -8.00 3.25 24.00
C PRO A 158 -6.96 4.15 23.30
N HIS A 159 -5.79 4.35 23.90
CA HIS A 159 -4.61 4.83 23.16
C HIS A 159 -4.10 3.77 22.15
N LEU A 160 -3.43 4.24 21.09
CA LEU A 160 -2.71 3.38 20.14
C LEU A 160 -1.49 2.73 20.79
N LYS A 161 -1.31 1.42 20.58
CA LYS A 161 -0.23 0.62 21.20
C LYS A 161 1.00 0.48 20.30
N GLY A 162 2.09 -0.02 20.87
CA GLY A 162 3.32 -0.28 20.11
C GLY A 162 4.19 0.95 19.86
N TRP A 163 3.84 2.11 20.39
CA TRP A 163 4.62 3.35 20.26
C TRP A 163 5.44 3.60 21.53
N SER A 164 6.67 4.07 21.33
CA SER A 164 7.61 4.43 22.40
C SER A 164 7.50 5.92 22.72
N SER A 165 7.25 6.73 21.68
CA SER A 165 6.65 8.06 21.80
C SER A 165 5.94 8.45 20.50
N SER A 166 4.91 9.29 20.55
CA SER A 166 4.05 9.59 19.38
C SER A 166 3.35 10.94 19.46
N ASP A 167 3.22 11.62 18.32
CA ASP A 167 2.42 12.84 18.12
C ASP A 167 1.35 12.60 17.04
N PHE A 168 0.19 12.06 17.44
CA PHE A 168 -0.89 11.78 16.49
C PHE A 168 -1.66 13.05 16.12
N LEU A 169 -1.80 13.32 14.83
CA LEU A 169 -2.70 14.34 14.29
C LEU A 169 -4.14 13.82 14.32
N LEU A 170 -5.08 14.62 14.83
CA LEU A 170 -6.44 14.20 15.17
C LEU A 170 -7.56 14.97 14.47
N ASP A 171 -8.63 14.26 14.13
CA ASP A 171 -9.89 14.82 13.66
C ASP A 171 -10.59 15.63 14.79
N PRO A 172 -11.26 16.75 14.51
CA PRO A 172 -11.62 17.27 13.18
C PRO A 172 -10.51 18.12 12.51
N ASN A 173 -9.34 18.22 13.11
CA ASN A 173 -8.27 19.13 12.67
C ASN A 173 -7.26 18.50 11.71
N THR A 174 -7.40 17.22 11.36
CA THR A 174 -6.41 16.49 10.55
C THR A 174 -6.08 17.18 9.23
N TYR A 175 -7.09 17.60 8.48
CA TYR A 175 -6.95 18.11 7.12
C TYR A 175 -6.90 19.64 7.04
N ASP A 176 -6.76 20.31 8.18
CA ASP A 176 -6.65 21.77 8.25
C ASP A 176 -5.17 22.15 8.28
N TYR A 177 -4.69 22.76 7.19
CA TYR A 177 -3.27 23.09 7.04
C TYR A 177 -2.77 24.16 8.04
N TRP A 178 -3.68 24.87 8.72
CA TRP A 178 -3.38 26.01 9.58
C TRP A 178 -3.98 25.93 11.00
N ASN A 179 -4.66 24.85 11.33
CA ASN A 179 -5.31 24.66 12.63
C ASN A 179 -5.19 23.22 13.13
N ALA A 180 -4.05 22.58 12.87
CA ALA A 180 -3.79 21.19 13.22
C ALA A 180 -3.89 20.94 14.74
N THR A 181 -4.33 19.74 15.14
CA THR A 181 -4.38 19.35 16.56
C THR A 181 -3.65 18.03 16.77
N PHE A 182 -2.62 18.06 17.62
CA PHE A 182 -1.75 16.90 17.91
C PHE A 182 -1.98 16.37 19.31
N GLN A 183 -1.82 15.06 19.47
CA GLN A 183 -1.91 14.37 20.75
C GLN A 183 -0.59 13.65 21.01
N ARG A 184 0.11 14.11 22.05
CA ARG A 184 1.42 13.59 22.46
C ARG A 184 1.25 12.44 23.44
N ASP A 185 1.80 11.27 23.12
CA ASP A 185 1.85 10.09 23.99
C ASP A 185 0.49 9.73 24.63
N HIS A 186 0.27 10.09 25.90
CA HIS A 186 -1.03 9.97 26.58
C HIS A 186 -1.59 11.32 27.08
N ASP A 187 -0.93 12.43 26.75
CA ASP A 187 -1.36 13.78 27.13
C ASP A 187 -2.61 14.24 26.36
N VAL A 188 -3.25 15.29 26.87
CA VAL A 188 -4.41 15.92 26.23
C VAL A 188 -4.04 16.56 24.88
N PRO A 189 -4.89 16.49 23.85
CA PRO A 189 -4.60 17.10 22.55
C PRO A 189 -4.37 18.61 22.62
N VAL A 190 -3.36 19.09 21.87
CA VAL A 190 -2.97 20.50 21.75
C VAL A 190 -3.24 20.98 20.33
N ASN A 191 -4.01 22.05 20.20
CA ASN A 191 -4.36 22.70 18.95
C ASN A 191 -3.35 23.82 18.62
N HIS A 192 -2.98 23.93 17.35
CA HIS A 192 -1.92 24.82 16.84
C HIS A 192 -2.45 25.82 15.78
N PRO A 193 -3.23 26.83 16.20
CA PRO A 193 -3.85 27.78 15.27
C PRO A 193 -2.85 28.79 14.71
N GLY A 194 -2.76 28.86 13.38
CA GLY A 194 -1.82 29.73 12.64
C GLY A 194 -0.44 29.12 12.38
N GLU A 195 -0.22 27.87 12.79
CA GLU A 195 1.02 27.12 12.52
C GLU A 195 0.79 26.12 11.37
N TYR A 196 1.75 26.00 10.45
CA TYR A 196 1.59 25.16 9.25
C TYR A 196 1.77 23.68 9.57
N SER A 197 0.78 22.85 9.21
CA SER A 197 0.69 21.44 9.63
C SER A 197 1.93 20.60 9.29
N THR A 198 2.50 20.74 8.08
CA THR A 198 3.69 19.99 7.66
C THR A 198 4.96 20.47 8.38
N ASP A 199 5.06 21.75 8.75
CA ASP A 199 6.21 22.29 9.50
C ASP A 199 6.20 21.78 10.95
N LEU A 200 5.01 21.67 11.57
CA LEU A 200 4.82 21.03 12.87
C LEU A 200 5.26 19.55 12.82
N ILE A 201 4.86 18.81 11.77
CA ILE A 201 5.22 17.40 11.59
C ILE A 201 6.74 17.24 11.38
N ALA A 202 7.38 18.11 10.61
CA ALA A 202 8.83 18.14 10.44
C ALA A 202 9.57 18.38 11.77
N GLY A 203 9.12 19.36 12.56
CA GLY A 203 9.66 19.65 13.89
C GLY A 203 9.54 18.46 14.85
N LYS A 204 8.37 17.82 14.89
CA LYS A 204 8.11 16.61 15.71
C LYS A 204 8.95 15.42 15.26
N ALA A 205 9.08 15.18 13.94
CA ALA A 205 9.93 14.11 13.40
C ALA A 205 11.41 14.29 13.78
N LEU A 206 11.92 15.52 13.70
CA LEU A 206 13.28 15.85 14.13
C LEU A 206 13.47 15.74 15.65
N GLY A 207 12.43 15.97 16.45
CA GLY A 207 12.41 15.69 17.89
C GLY A 207 12.55 14.19 18.18
N PHE A 208 11.74 13.35 17.53
CA PHE A 208 11.82 11.89 17.68
C PHE A 208 13.14 11.29 17.22
N LEU A 209 13.82 11.91 16.24
CA LEU A 209 15.19 11.54 15.87
C LEU A 209 16.16 11.77 17.03
N GLU A 210 16.09 12.90 17.75
CA GLU A 210 16.93 13.13 18.94
C GLU A 210 16.58 12.19 20.11
N GLU A 211 15.30 11.87 20.31
CA GLU A 211 14.87 10.86 21.30
C GLU A 211 15.43 9.47 20.96
N ALA A 212 15.41 9.08 19.69
CA ALA A 212 16.00 7.82 19.22
C ALA A 212 17.53 7.80 19.43
N LEU A 213 18.22 8.89 19.06
CA LEU A 213 19.66 9.08 19.18
C LEU A 213 20.13 9.07 20.65
N ALA A 214 19.28 9.46 21.60
CA ALA A 214 19.54 9.32 23.04
C ALA A 214 19.53 7.85 23.52
N THR A 215 19.11 6.89 22.69
CA THR A 215 19.09 5.45 22.99
C THR A 215 19.94 4.63 21.99
N PRO A 216 21.22 4.97 21.75
CA PRO A 216 21.97 4.56 20.55
C PRO A 216 22.22 3.06 20.39
N ASP A 217 22.04 2.25 21.44
CA ASP A 217 22.14 0.78 21.38
C ASP A 217 20.88 0.10 20.84
N LYS A 218 19.73 0.79 20.82
CA LYS A 218 18.50 0.31 20.21
C LYS A 218 18.41 0.78 18.74
N PRO A 219 17.94 -0.07 17.81
CA PRO A 219 17.47 0.40 16.52
C PRO A 219 16.11 1.09 16.68
N PHE A 220 15.75 1.99 15.76
CA PHE A 220 14.45 2.67 15.78
C PHE A 220 13.64 2.51 14.50
N PHE A 221 12.33 2.62 14.63
CA PHE A 221 11.36 2.81 13.56
C PHE A 221 10.68 4.18 13.78
N LEU A 222 10.76 5.08 12.79
CA LEU A 222 10.11 6.39 12.82
C LEU A 222 9.18 6.54 11.61
N ALA A 223 7.89 6.64 11.86
CA ALA A 223 6.89 6.97 10.84
C ALA A 223 6.52 8.46 10.88
N ILE A 224 6.44 9.06 9.69
CA ILE A 224 6.19 10.49 9.49
C ILE A 224 5.10 10.62 8.42
N ALA A 225 3.92 11.06 8.83
CA ALA A 225 2.70 11.03 8.01
C ALA A 225 2.10 12.43 7.78
N PRO A 226 2.74 13.28 6.93
CA PRO A 226 2.20 14.58 6.56
C PRO A 226 0.94 14.42 5.69
N ILE A 227 0.01 15.36 5.83
CA ILE A 227 -1.24 15.39 5.06
C ILE A 227 -1.07 15.95 3.64
N ALA A 228 0.10 16.43 3.25
CA ALA A 228 0.29 16.95 1.90
C ALA A 228 0.56 15.80 0.91
N PRO A 229 -0.06 15.80 -0.29
CA PRO A 229 -0.94 16.82 -0.89
C PRO A 229 -2.47 16.58 -0.80
N HIS A 230 -3.02 15.98 0.27
CA HIS A 230 -4.47 15.87 0.50
C HIS A 230 -5.16 17.23 0.51
N SER A 231 -6.41 17.25 0.05
CA SER A 231 -7.32 18.40 0.07
C SER A 231 -7.43 19.07 1.44
N ASN A 232 -7.45 20.41 1.46
CA ASN A 232 -7.62 21.18 2.69
C ASN A 232 -9.09 21.19 3.12
N ILE A 233 -9.36 20.96 4.41
CA ILE A 233 -10.70 21.02 5.01
C ILE A 233 -10.66 21.99 6.18
N ASN A 234 -11.45 23.07 6.10
CA ASN A 234 -11.48 24.06 7.16
C ASN A 234 -12.21 23.51 8.41
N SER A 235 -11.45 23.26 9.47
CA SER A 235 -11.93 22.63 10.71
C SER A 235 -12.94 23.47 11.49
N SER A 236 -13.00 24.79 11.27
CA SER A 236 -13.95 25.68 11.97
C SER A 236 -15.43 25.45 11.60
N LEU A 237 -15.68 24.68 10.53
CA LEU A 237 -17.02 24.30 10.06
C LEU A 237 -17.48 22.95 10.62
N LEU A 238 -16.62 22.19 11.30
CA LEU A 238 -16.88 20.82 11.73
C LEU A 238 -17.48 20.78 13.15
N ILE A 239 -18.71 20.32 13.24
CA ILE A 239 -19.48 20.25 14.50
C ILE A 239 -19.08 18.98 15.26
N ARG A 240 -18.96 19.07 16.59
CA ARG A 240 -18.76 17.87 17.44
C ARG A 240 -19.92 16.86 17.22
N PRO A 241 -19.64 15.60 16.86
CA PRO A 241 -20.68 14.59 16.68
C PRO A 241 -21.48 14.39 17.98
N PRO A 242 -22.83 14.22 17.90
CA PRO A 242 -23.71 14.14 19.07
C PRO A 242 -23.49 12.89 19.94
N SER A 243 -22.90 11.83 19.39
CA SER A 243 -22.47 10.63 20.12
C SER A 243 -21.17 10.05 19.53
N PRO A 244 -20.43 9.19 20.26
CA PRO A 244 -19.28 8.46 19.72
C PRO A 244 -19.63 7.48 18.58
N ASP A 245 -20.91 7.10 18.49
CA ASP A 245 -21.45 6.19 17.47
C ASP A 245 -22.15 6.95 16.32
N SER A 246 -22.00 8.28 16.24
CA SER A 246 -22.63 9.11 15.22
C SER A 246 -21.99 8.86 13.86
N ILE A 247 -22.75 8.36 12.89
CA ILE A 247 -22.33 8.31 11.48
C ILE A 247 -22.10 9.70 10.88
N ASP A 248 -22.67 10.74 11.49
CA ASP A 248 -22.46 12.13 11.13
C ASP A 248 -21.29 12.72 11.95
N TYR A 249 -20.07 12.52 11.45
CA TYR A 249 -18.83 13.13 11.93
C TYR A 249 -18.52 14.49 11.28
N PHE A 250 -19.24 14.86 10.22
CA PHE A 250 -18.87 15.94 9.31
C PHE A 250 -19.94 17.03 9.15
N GLY A 251 -21.13 16.82 9.68
CA GLY A 251 -22.28 17.70 9.54
C GLY A 251 -22.98 17.57 8.18
N SER A 252 -24.08 18.29 8.03
CA SER A 252 -24.80 18.41 6.76
C SER A 252 -23.88 18.92 5.64
N ALA A 253 -24.04 18.37 4.43
CA ALA A 253 -23.20 18.63 3.25
C ALA A 253 -23.09 20.10 2.78
N GLU A 254 -23.87 21.02 3.36
CA GLU A 254 -23.72 22.47 3.16
C GLU A 254 -22.45 23.05 3.83
N GLY A 255 -21.93 22.37 4.87
CA GLY A 255 -20.82 22.84 5.71
C GLY A 255 -19.43 22.37 5.28
N LEU A 256 -19.24 21.07 5.03
CA LEU A 256 -17.91 20.53 4.71
C LEU A 256 -17.53 20.89 3.26
N ARG A 257 -16.50 21.72 3.11
CA ARG A 257 -15.91 22.11 1.82
C ARG A 257 -14.44 21.72 1.79
N MET A 258 -14.12 20.74 0.95
CA MET A 258 -12.76 20.46 0.53
C MET A 258 -12.31 21.52 -0.49
N THR A 259 -11.12 22.06 -0.30
CA THR A 259 -10.49 23.05 -1.18
C THR A 259 -9.15 22.54 -1.68
N PRO A 260 -8.56 23.14 -2.74
CA PRO A 260 -7.16 22.92 -3.09
C PRO A 260 -6.26 22.94 -1.85
N PRO A 261 -5.23 22.07 -1.78
CA PRO A 261 -4.27 22.08 -0.68
C PRO A 261 -3.64 23.46 -0.49
N GLU A 262 -3.51 23.90 0.75
CA GLU A 262 -2.92 25.19 1.06
C GLU A 262 -1.39 25.04 1.23
N PRO A 263 -0.58 25.73 0.41
CA PRO A 263 0.88 25.63 0.50
C PRO A 263 1.42 26.49 1.64
N ALA A 264 2.62 26.16 2.12
CA ALA A 264 3.35 27.07 3.00
C ALA A 264 3.59 28.42 2.28
N PRO A 265 3.58 29.58 2.98
CA PRO A 265 3.69 30.89 2.33
C PRO A 265 4.98 31.07 1.52
N ARG A 266 6.03 30.34 1.89
CA ARG A 266 7.31 30.27 1.16
C ARG A 266 7.21 29.58 -0.22
N HIS A 267 6.21 28.72 -0.44
CA HIS A 267 6.03 27.93 -1.66
C HIS A 267 4.87 28.40 -2.55
N ALA A 268 3.95 29.22 -2.04
CA ALA A 268 2.74 29.68 -2.73
C ALA A 268 2.95 30.42 -4.07
N HIS A 269 4.19 30.82 -4.39
CA HIS A 269 4.58 31.49 -5.63
C HIS A 269 5.12 30.54 -6.72
N LEU A 270 5.35 29.26 -6.39
CA LEU A 270 5.98 28.28 -7.29
C LEU A 270 5.02 27.75 -8.35
N PHE A 271 5.57 27.19 -9.42
CA PHE A 271 4.83 26.50 -10.49
C PHE A 271 3.65 27.30 -11.10
N PRO A 272 3.80 28.62 -11.43
CA PRO A 272 2.70 29.48 -11.87
C PRO A 272 2.06 29.08 -13.21
N ASP A 273 2.74 28.27 -14.01
CA ASP A 273 2.26 27.74 -15.29
C ASP A 273 1.85 26.26 -15.21
N ALA A 274 1.99 25.61 -14.04
CA ALA A 274 1.63 24.21 -13.87
C ALA A 274 0.13 23.99 -14.07
N LYS A 275 -0.16 22.86 -14.72
CA LYS A 275 -1.47 22.34 -15.13
C LYS A 275 -1.43 20.84 -14.98
N VAL A 276 -2.58 20.21 -14.76
CA VAL A 276 -2.69 18.75 -14.75
C VAL A 276 -2.17 18.19 -16.09
N PRO A 277 -1.40 17.09 -16.11
CA PRO A 277 -1.00 16.43 -17.35
C PRO A 277 -2.20 16.16 -18.28
N ARG A 278 -2.07 16.60 -19.53
CA ARG A 278 -3.10 16.41 -20.56
C ARG A 278 -2.88 15.06 -21.27
N THR A 279 -2.98 13.99 -20.49
CA THR A 279 -2.99 12.59 -20.95
C THR A 279 -4.23 12.30 -21.80
N ASP A 280 -4.23 11.22 -22.56
CA ASP A 280 -5.38 10.86 -23.42
C ASP A 280 -6.68 10.65 -22.62
N ASN A 281 -6.57 10.23 -21.35
CA ASN A 281 -7.69 10.09 -20.42
C ASN A 281 -8.05 11.36 -19.63
N PHE A 282 -7.36 12.49 -19.80
CA PHE A 282 -7.56 13.73 -19.04
C PHE A 282 -8.96 14.37 -19.19
N ASN A 283 -9.62 14.25 -20.34
CA ASN A 283 -11.00 14.70 -20.56
C ASN A 283 -11.57 14.14 -21.89
N PRO A 284 -11.56 12.82 -22.09
CA PRO A 284 -11.70 12.20 -23.41
C PRO A 284 -13.05 12.54 -24.06
N ASP A 285 -13.05 12.75 -25.37
CA ASP A 285 -14.26 13.06 -26.15
C ASP A 285 -15.30 11.92 -26.10
N LYS A 286 -14.83 10.67 -26.02
CA LYS A 286 -15.64 9.49 -25.73
C LYS A 286 -15.61 9.19 -24.22
N PRO A 287 -16.73 8.77 -23.60
CA PRO A 287 -16.70 8.22 -22.25
C PRO A 287 -16.06 6.82 -22.22
N SER A 288 -15.31 6.51 -21.17
CA SER A 288 -14.81 5.17 -20.83
C SER A 288 -15.31 4.74 -19.44
N GLY A 289 -14.80 3.64 -18.88
CA GLY A 289 -15.26 3.14 -17.57
C GLY A 289 -16.50 2.26 -17.63
N ALA A 290 -16.95 1.86 -16.45
CA ALA A 290 -18.26 1.27 -16.19
C ALA A 290 -19.23 2.27 -15.52
N ASP A 291 -20.49 1.85 -15.44
CA ASP A 291 -21.58 2.39 -14.61
C ASP A 291 -21.62 3.93 -14.55
N TRP A 292 -21.30 4.54 -13.40
CA TRP A 292 -21.45 5.97 -13.20
C TRP A 292 -20.32 6.78 -13.84
N ILE A 293 -19.12 6.22 -14.00
CA ILE A 293 -17.97 6.88 -14.61
C ILE A 293 -18.23 7.09 -16.11
N ARG A 294 -18.76 6.07 -16.81
CA ARG A 294 -19.13 6.18 -18.23
C ARG A 294 -20.23 7.22 -18.49
N ARG A 295 -20.98 7.62 -17.44
CA ARG A 295 -22.03 8.65 -17.51
C ARG A 295 -21.54 10.06 -17.16
N GLN A 296 -20.26 10.26 -16.82
CA GLN A 296 -19.73 11.59 -16.49
C GLN A 296 -19.71 12.53 -17.72
N PRO A 297 -20.22 13.77 -17.60
CA PRO A 297 -20.18 14.76 -18.67
C PRO A 297 -18.74 15.22 -18.93
N GLN A 298 -18.43 15.57 -20.18
CA GLN A 298 -17.13 16.15 -20.51
C GLN A 298 -16.91 17.47 -19.75
N LEU A 299 -15.72 17.66 -19.20
CA LEU A 299 -15.40 18.81 -18.35
C LEU A 299 -15.34 20.10 -19.17
N THR A 300 -15.90 21.17 -18.61
CA THR A 300 -15.87 22.52 -19.19
C THR A 300 -14.54 23.21 -18.93
N ASP A 301 -14.20 24.23 -19.73
CA ASP A 301 -13.01 25.07 -19.53
C ASP A 301 -12.92 25.67 -18.11
N GLU A 302 -14.06 25.99 -17.48
CA GLU A 302 -14.12 26.46 -16.09
C GLU A 302 -13.65 25.38 -15.09
N ARG A 303 -14.15 24.14 -15.24
CA ARG A 303 -13.73 23.01 -14.41
C ARG A 303 -12.27 22.65 -14.65
N ILE A 304 -11.83 22.62 -15.90
CA ILE A 304 -10.43 22.39 -16.30
C ILE A 304 -9.51 23.44 -15.67
N ALA A 305 -9.89 24.73 -15.75
CA ALA A 305 -9.12 25.81 -15.14
C ALA A 305 -9.14 25.78 -13.61
N TYR A 306 -10.19 25.25 -12.97
CA TYR A 306 -10.21 24.98 -11.52
C TYR A 306 -9.27 23.82 -11.16
N ASN A 307 -9.34 22.71 -11.89
CA ASN A 307 -8.50 21.52 -11.70
C ASN A 307 -7.00 21.84 -11.86
N ASP A 308 -6.63 22.71 -12.80
CA ASP A 308 -5.26 23.22 -12.94
C ASP A 308 -4.77 24.00 -11.70
N ARG A 309 -5.65 24.78 -11.04
CA ARG A 309 -5.32 25.46 -9.78
C ARG A 309 -5.24 24.47 -8.61
N PHE A 310 -6.09 23.44 -8.61
CA PHE A 310 -6.09 22.39 -7.60
C PHE A 310 -4.78 21.59 -7.61
N TYR A 311 -4.38 21.12 -8.79
CA TYR A 311 -3.11 20.44 -9.03
C TYR A 311 -1.90 21.30 -8.64
N ARG A 312 -1.93 22.60 -8.94
CA ARG A 312 -0.88 23.51 -8.49
C ARG A 312 -0.79 23.62 -6.96
N GLY A 313 -1.91 23.68 -6.26
CA GLY A 313 -1.95 23.65 -4.79
C GLY A 313 -1.27 22.40 -4.22
N ARG A 314 -1.57 21.23 -4.80
CA ARG A 314 -0.90 19.95 -4.47
C ARG A 314 0.62 20.03 -4.62
N LEU A 315 1.12 20.48 -5.78
CA LEU A 315 2.56 20.61 -6.04
C LEU A 315 3.25 21.60 -5.08
N GLN A 316 2.60 22.73 -4.78
CA GLN A 316 3.12 23.75 -3.88
C GLN A 316 3.12 23.29 -2.41
N ALA A 317 2.11 22.53 -1.96
CA ALA A 317 2.05 21.97 -0.60
C ALA A 317 3.10 20.85 -0.40
N LEU A 318 3.36 20.04 -1.43
CA LEU A 318 4.41 19.01 -1.41
C LEU A 318 5.82 19.55 -1.14
N GLN A 319 6.11 20.82 -1.41
CA GLN A 319 7.44 21.39 -1.20
C GLN A 319 7.85 21.39 0.28
N ALA A 320 6.90 21.51 1.21
CA ALA A 320 7.17 21.37 2.64
C ALA A 320 7.50 19.91 3.04
N VAL A 321 7.00 18.91 2.29
CA VAL A 321 7.38 17.50 2.45
C VAL A 321 8.77 17.24 1.85
N ASP A 322 9.09 17.88 0.72
CA ASP A 322 10.41 17.81 0.09
C ASP A 322 11.52 18.32 1.03
N GLU A 323 11.28 19.47 1.69
CA GLU A 323 12.14 20.05 2.72
C GLU A 323 12.23 19.17 4.00
N LEU A 324 11.10 18.61 4.45
CA LEU A 324 11.05 17.69 5.59
C LEU A 324 11.93 16.45 5.35
N VAL A 325 11.84 15.85 4.16
CA VAL A 325 12.66 14.67 3.79
C VAL A 325 14.14 15.03 3.73
N ASP A 326 14.50 16.19 3.16
CA ASP A 326 15.90 16.65 3.12
C ASP A 326 16.47 16.82 4.54
N ALA A 327 15.72 17.45 5.44
CA ALA A 327 16.12 17.69 6.83
C ALA A 327 16.25 16.41 7.66
N VAL A 328 15.37 15.42 7.46
CA VAL A 328 15.48 14.10 8.09
C VAL A 328 16.72 13.35 7.58
N VAL A 329 16.99 13.38 6.27
CA VAL A 329 18.18 12.74 5.69
C VAL A 329 19.46 13.42 6.17
N ASP A 330 19.51 14.75 6.21
CA ASP A 330 20.66 15.49 6.76
C ASP A 330 20.90 15.20 8.24
N ARG A 331 19.84 15.00 9.05
CA ARG A 331 20.00 14.60 10.45
C ARG A 331 20.63 13.21 10.59
N LEU A 332 20.20 12.25 9.78
CA LEU A 332 20.77 10.90 9.75
C LEU A 332 22.24 10.90 9.25
N GLU A 333 22.57 11.77 8.30
CA GLU A 333 23.91 11.92 7.72
C GLU A 333 24.87 12.58 8.72
N ALA A 334 24.46 13.70 9.35
CA ALA A 334 25.24 14.42 10.35
C ALA A 334 25.56 13.59 11.60
N GLN A 335 24.68 12.64 11.95
CA GLN A 335 24.87 11.71 13.07
C GLN A 335 25.55 10.38 12.66
N GLY A 336 25.93 10.23 11.39
CA GLY A 336 26.68 9.07 10.89
C GLY A 336 25.92 7.74 10.87
N ILE A 337 24.58 7.76 10.96
CA ILE A 337 23.72 6.56 11.04
C ILE A 337 22.97 6.25 9.74
N LEU A 338 23.05 7.13 8.73
CA LEU A 338 22.34 6.99 7.45
C LEU A 338 22.70 5.69 6.70
N ASP A 339 23.97 5.25 6.73
CA ASP A 339 24.41 4.00 6.10
C ASP A 339 23.91 2.72 6.83
N ASN A 340 23.28 2.86 8.00
CA ASN A 340 22.58 1.80 8.73
C ASN A 340 21.06 2.07 8.83
N THR A 341 20.52 2.95 7.98
CA THR A 341 19.10 3.35 8.02
C THR A 341 18.44 3.08 6.67
N TYR A 342 17.34 2.32 6.66
CA TYR A 342 16.44 2.30 5.51
C TYR A 342 15.47 3.47 5.61
N ILE A 343 15.21 4.12 4.47
CA ILE A 343 14.22 5.18 4.34
C ILE A 343 13.25 4.75 3.23
N PHE A 344 11.99 4.56 3.62
CA PHE A 344 10.87 4.29 2.74
C PHE A 344 10.06 5.58 2.58
N TYR A 345 9.63 5.88 1.35
CA TYR A 345 8.74 6.99 1.04
C TYR A 345 7.61 6.48 0.15
N SER A 346 6.36 6.69 0.56
CA SER A 346 5.16 6.26 -0.18
C SER A 346 3.94 7.13 0.16
N ALA A 347 2.81 6.84 -0.47
CA ALA A 347 1.50 7.46 -0.23
C ALA A 347 0.50 6.37 0.19
N ASP A 348 -0.60 6.71 0.88
CA ASP A 348 -1.65 5.75 1.22
C ASP A 348 -2.63 5.45 0.08
N ASN A 349 -2.83 6.40 -0.83
CA ASN A 349 -3.50 6.17 -2.11
C ASN A 349 -2.98 7.17 -3.15
N GLY A 350 -3.27 6.86 -4.42
CA GLY A 350 -3.05 7.78 -5.53
C GLY A 350 -4.11 8.88 -5.54
N TYR A 351 -4.23 9.56 -6.68
CA TYR A 351 -5.16 10.66 -6.85
C TYR A 351 -5.36 10.99 -8.33
N HIS A 352 -6.61 10.99 -8.80
CA HIS A 352 -6.98 11.46 -10.13
C HIS A 352 -7.40 12.94 -10.12
N ILE A 353 -7.17 13.63 -11.24
CA ILE A 353 -7.70 14.99 -11.46
C ILE A 353 -8.07 15.13 -12.93
N SER A 354 -9.36 15.11 -13.26
CA SER A 354 -9.87 15.16 -14.64
C SER A 354 -9.76 13.83 -15.40
N GLN A 355 -8.83 12.93 -15.05
CA GLN A 355 -8.79 11.59 -15.66
C GLN A 355 -10.16 10.91 -15.60
N HIS A 356 -10.58 10.26 -16.68
CA HIS A 356 -11.93 9.70 -16.85
C HIS A 356 -13.08 10.72 -16.68
N ARG A 357 -12.78 12.03 -16.88
CA ARG A 357 -13.65 13.20 -16.65
C ARG A 357 -13.95 13.49 -15.17
N LEU A 358 -13.24 12.85 -14.24
CA LEU A 358 -13.51 12.93 -12.80
C LEU A 358 -13.08 14.29 -12.20
N PRO A 359 -13.71 14.76 -11.10
CA PRO A 359 -13.18 15.87 -10.30
C PRO A 359 -11.83 15.49 -9.66
N PRO A 360 -11.12 16.39 -8.95
CA PRO A 360 -10.07 16.00 -8.02
C PRO A 360 -10.60 14.97 -7.01
N GLY A 361 -9.97 13.81 -6.87
CA GLY A 361 -10.45 12.76 -5.97
C GLY A 361 -9.67 11.45 -6.04
N LYS A 362 -10.28 10.41 -5.47
CA LYS A 362 -9.77 9.03 -5.32
C LYS A 362 -10.95 8.03 -5.39
N GLU A 363 -10.91 6.92 -4.65
CA GLU A 363 -12.03 5.98 -4.53
C GLU A 363 -12.33 5.15 -5.81
N CYS A 364 -11.57 5.31 -6.91
CA CYS A 364 -11.70 4.51 -8.14
C CYS A 364 -10.56 3.48 -8.31
N GLY A 365 -10.77 2.49 -9.19
CA GLY A 365 -9.77 1.45 -9.49
C GLY A 365 -8.75 1.81 -10.59
N TYR A 366 -8.75 3.06 -11.07
CA TYR A 366 -7.87 3.52 -12.15
C TYR A 366 -6.41 3.66 -11.68
N GLU A 367 -5.46 3.50 -12.60
CA GLU A 367 -4.02 3.51 -12.30
C GLU A 367 -3.57 4.76 -11.52
N GLU A 368 -4.16 5.93 -11.78
CA GLU A 368 -3.94 7.18 -11.05
C GLU A 368 -4.25 7.08 -9.53
N ASP A 369 -5.23 6.28 -9.15
CA ASP A 369 -5.73 6.11 -7.78
C ASP A 369 -5.06 4.95 -7.03
N ILE A 370 -4.71 3.88 -7.74
CA ILE A 370 -4.18 2.65 -7.11
C ILE A 370 -2.66 2.52 -7.18
N ASN A 371 -1.99 3.08 -8.19
CA ASN A 371 -0.54 2.93 -8.37
C ASN A 371 0.18 4.16 -7.79
N VAL A 372 0.81 3.94 -6.65
CA VAL A 372 1.38 4.96 -5.76
C VAL A 372 2.91 4.98 -5.83
N PRO A 373 3.55 6.12 -5.50
CA PRO A 373 5.00 6.14 -5.36
C PRO A 373 5.46 5.18 -4.26
N LEU A 374 6.53 4.41 -4.51
CA LEU A 374 7.33 3.77 -3.47
C LEU A 374 8.81 3.93 -3.79
N ILE A 375 9.53 4.67 -2.95
CA ILE A 375 10.98 4.86 -3.06
C ILE A 375 11.62 4.26 -1.80
N VAL A 376 12.64 3.43 -1.98
CA VAL A 376 13.42 2.88 -0.87
C VAL A 376 14.90 3.21 -1.04
N ARG A 377 15.50 3.82 -0.02
CA ARG A 377 16.96 3.99 0.14
C ARG A 377 17.41 3.16 1.34
N GLY A 378 18.59 2.56 1.31
CA GLY A 378 19.16 1.90 2.48
C GLY A 378 20.33 0.95 2.18
N PRO A 379 20.82 0.24 3.22
CA PRO A 379 21.86 -0.79 3.08
C PRO A 379 21.59 -1.78 1.94
N GLY A 380 22.52 -1.92 1.00
CA GLY A 380 22.42 -2.90 -0.10
C GLY A 380 21.34 -2.64 -1.15
N VAL A 381 20.54 -1.57 -1.02
CA VAL A 381 19.54 -1.17 -2.02
C VAL A 381 20.26 -0.54 -3.22
N PRO A 382 19.93 -0.92 -4.48
CA PRO A 382 20.50 -0.28 -5.66
C PRO A 382 20.20 1.23 -5.68
N LYS A 383 21.16 2.05 -6.15
CA LYS A 383 21.02 3.52 -6.23
C LYS A 383 20.65 3.97 -7.64
N GLY A 384 19.72 4.91 -7.77
CA GLY A 384 19.26 5.45 -9.05
C GLY A 384 18.57 4.40 -9.93
N ALA A 385 17.99 3.37 -9.32
CA ALA A 385 17.39 2.24 -10.03
C ALA A 385 15.86 2.33 -10.06
N VAL A 386 15.25 1.69 -11.06
CA VAL A 386 13.79 1.52 -11.15
C VAL A 386 13.48 0.03 -11.20
N SER A 387 12.69 -0.44 -10.24
CA SER A 387 12.25 -1.83 -10.12
C SER A 387 10.87 -2.03 -10.77
N LYS A 388 10.76 -3.10 -11.55
CA LYS A 388 9.49 -3.58 -12.14
C LYS A 388 8.77 -4.64 -11.30
N ALA A 389 9.30 -4.98 -10.12
CA ALA A 389 8.66 -5.92 -9.21
C ALA A 389 7.29 -5.38 -8.77
N VAL A 390 6.24 -6.18 -8.96
CA VAL A 390 4.88 -5.87 -8.49
C VAL A 390 4.86 -6.00 -6.97
N THR A 391 4.35 -4.98 -6.29
CA THR A 391 4.29 -4.92 -4.83
C THR A 391 3.01 -4.22 -4.40
N ALA A 392 2.48 -4.57 -3.24
CA ALA A 392 1.29 -3.95 -2.66
C ALA A 392 1.57 -3.45 -1.24
N HIS A 393 0.75 -2.53 -0.72
CA HIS A 393 0.88 -2.02 0.65
C HIS A 393 1.01 -3.10 1.74
N VAL A 394 0.31 -4.22 1.58
CA VAL A 394 0.40 -5.39 2.48
C VAL A 394 1.80 -6.00 2.57
N ASP A 395 2.69 -5.70 1.62
CA ASP A 395 4.08 -6.16 1.58
C ASP A 395 5.03 -5.33 2.47
N LEU A 396 4.65 -4.10 2.86
CA LEU A 396 5.52 -3.25 3.68
C LEU A 396 5.73 -3.84 5.09
N VAL A 397 4.68 -4.34 5.73
CA VAL A 397 4.76 -5.00 7.04
C VAL A 397 5.75 -6.17 7.07
N PRO A 398 5.63 -7.22 6.23
CA PRO A 398 6.62 -8.30 6.21
C PRO A 398 8.01 -7.82 5.79
N THR A 399 8.13 -6.74 5.00
CA THR A 399 9.43 -6.10 4.72
C THR A 399 10.05 -5.51 5.99
N PHE A 400 9.31 -4.71 6.75
CA PHE A 400 9.80 -4.10 8.00
C PHE A 400 10.13 -5.15 9.06
N LEU A 401 9.31 -6.20 9.21
CA LEU A 401 9.61 -7.32 10.11
C LEU A 401 10.89 -8.05 9.69
N SER A 402 11.07 -8.32 8.40
CA SER A 402 12.29 -8.94 7.88
C SER A 402 13.54 -8.06 8.09
N LEU A 403 13.42 -6.73 8.02
CA LEU A 403 14.50 -5.80 8.32
C LEU A 403 14.82 -5.72 9.82
N ALA A 404 13.79 -5.83 10.68
CA ALA A 404 13.93 -5.85 12.14
C ALA A 404 14.54 -7.15 12.69
N GLY A 405 14.64 -8.20 11.87
CA GLY A 405 14.94 -9.57 12.31
C GLY A 405 13.81 -10.20 13.11
N ALA A 406 12.58 -9.70 12.96
CA ALA A 406 11.38 -10.24 13.59
C ALA A 406 10.84 -11.43 12.78
N PRO A 407 10.13 -12.40 13.41
CA PRO A 407 9.52 -13.50 12.69
C PRO A 407 8.42 -13.01 11.75
N LEU A 408 8.46 -13.47 10.50
CA LEU A 408 7.32 -13.34 9.58
C LEU A 408 6.15 -14.19 10.11
N ARG A 409 4.93 -13.68 9.93
CA ARG A 409 3.70 -14.31 10.43
C ARG A 409 2.91 -14.92 9.30
N ALA A 410 2.26 -16.06 9.55
CA ALA A 410 1.45 -16.78 8.55
C ALA A 410 0.11 -16.10 8.21
N ASP A 411 -0.31 -15.09 9.00
CA ASP A 411 -1.54 -14.33 8.81
C ASP A 411 -1.33 -12.99 8.09
N LEU A 412 -0.20 -12.79 7.42
CA LEU A 412 0.06 -11.63 6.55
C LEU A 412 -0.33 -11.97 5.11
N ASP A 413 -1.07 -11.08 4.46
CA ASP A 413 -1.54 -11.25 3.08
C ASP A 413 -0.47 -10.84 2.04
N GLY A 414 0.57 -10.14 2.51
CA GLY A 414 1.76 -9.75 1.73
C GLY A 414 3.01 -10.60 1.98
N ALA A 415 4.09 -10.26 1.26
CA ALA A 415 5.40 -10.92 1.36
C ALA A 415 6.54 -9.88 1.22
N PRO A 416 7.73 -10.08 1.85
CA PRO A 416 8.78 -9.06 1.91
C PRO A 416 9.28 -8.60 0.54
N ILE A 417 9.29 -7.29 0.29
CA ILE A 417 9.72 -6.68 -0.97
C ILE A 417 11.21 -7.01 -1.24
N PRO A 418 11.59 -7.36 -2.49
CA PRO A 418 12.98 -7.58 -2.86
C PRO A 418 13.78 -6.26 -2.86
N LEU A 419 14.56 -6.00 -1.82
CA LEU A 419 15.25 -4.70 -1.63
C LEU A 419 16.65 -4.63 -2.25
N SER A 420 17.42 -5.72 -2.24
CA SER A 420 18.81 -5.74 -2.72
C SER A 420 18.94 -6.18 -4.18
N THR A 421 20.06 -5.85 -4.83
CA THR A 421 20.37 -6.28 -6.21
C THR A 421 20.16 -7.76 -6.43
N LYS A 422 20.55 -8.61 -5.46
CA LYS A 422 20.36 -10.06 -5.56
C LYS A 422 18.88 -10.44 -5.48
N GLN A 423 18.12 -9.91 -4.53
CA GLN A 423 16.69 -10.23 -4.41
C GLN A 423 15.90 -9.79 -5.65
N LEU A 424 16.27 -8.65 -6.26
CA LEU A 424 15.68 -8.15 -7.50
C LEU A 424 16.06 -8.99 -8.74
N GLN A 425 17.14 -9.76 -8.68
CA GLN A 425 17.55 -10.73 -9.71
C GLN A 425 16.94 -12.12 -9.48
N ASP A 426 16.83 -12.55 -8.23
CA ASP A 426 16.23 -13.84 -7.83
C ASP A 426 14.70 -13.81 -7.94
N ALA A 427 14.06 -12.63 -7.83
CA ALA A 427 12.60 -12.43 -7.90
C ALA A 427 12.23 -11.17 -8.72
N PRO A 428 12.44 -11.16 -10.06
CA PRO A 428 12.19 -9.98 -10.91
C PRO A 428 10.70 -9.57 -10.97
N GLY A 429 9.79 -10.51 -10.73
CA GLY A 429 8.36 -10.28 -10.52
C GLY A 429 7.91 -10.91 -9.20
N HIS A 430 8.17 -10.22 -8.08
CA HIS A 430 7.85 -10.64 -6.69
C HIS A 430 6.47 -11.27 -6.51
N ARG A 431 5.48 -10.75 -7.26
CA ARG A 431 4.25 -11.43 -7.64
C ARG A 431 3.84 -10.97 -9.03
N GLU A 432 2.83 -11.62 -9.61
CA GLU A 432 2.18 -11.18 -10.85
C GLU A 432 0.98 -10.26 -10.56
N HIS A 433 0.31 -10.44 -9.43
CA HIS A 433 -1.04 -9.92 -9.19
C HIS A 433 -1.14 -8.88 -8.06
N VAL A 434 -2.21 -8.09 -8.06
CA VAL A 434 -2.62 -7.25 -6.92
C VAL A 434 -4.15 -7.33 -6.76
N ASN A 435 -4.64 -7.48 -5.53
CA ASN A 435 -6.07 -7.31 -5.20
C ASN A 435 -6.37 -5.83 -4.94
N VAL A 436 -7.46 -5.33 -5.53
CA VAL A 436 -7.93 -3.95 -5.42
C VAL A 436 -9.41 -3.97 -5.05
N GLU A 437 -9.80 -3.30 -3.98
CA GLU A 437 -11.17 -3.40 -3.45
C GLU A 437 -11.66 -2.11 -2.81
N TYR A 438 -12.96 -1.85 -2.97
CA TYR A 438 -13.62 -0.66 -2.47
C TYR A 438 -15.10 -0.91 -2.17
N TRP A 439 -15.68 -0.15 -1.24
CA TRP A 439 -17.09 -0.26 -0.82
C TRP A 439 -17.76 1.12 -0.64
N GLY A 440 -19.05 1.20 -0.92
CA GLY A 440 -19.91 2.33 -0.56
C GLY A 440 -20.13 3.34 -1.68
N PHE A 441 -19.52 4.53 -1.54
CA PHE A 441 -19.81 5.69 -2.38
C PHE A 441 -18.53 6.29 -2.99
N ALA A 442 -18.67 7.07 -4.06
CA ALA A 442 -17.64 7.96 -4.59
C ALA A 442 -17.97 9.42 -4.25
N GLY A 443 -16.95 10.23 -3.96
CA GLY A 443 -17.04 11.68 -3.79
C GLY A 443 -15.82 12.41 -4.37
N GLY A 444 -16.05 13.61 -4.92
CA GLY A 444 -14.99 14.51 -5.38
C GLY A 444 -14.60 15.54 -4.32
N GLU A 445 -13.30 15.73 -4.10
CA GLU A 445 -12.76 16.58 -3.03
C GLU A 445 -12.67 18.06 -3.42
N ALA A 446 -13.69 18.56 -4.11
CA ALA A 446 -13.64 19.82 -4.83
C ALA A 446 -14.91 20.66 -4.65
N ASN A 447 -14.80 21.94 -5.00
CA ASN A 447 -15.97 22.84 -5.10
C ASN A 447 -17.01 22.40 -6.15
N TYR A 448 -16.68 21.44 -7.01
CA TYR A 448 -17.57 20.82 -7.99
C TYR A 448 -17.44 19.30 -7.88
N ASP A 449 -18.44 18.65 -7.28
CA ASP A 449 -18.48 17.20 -7.04
C ASP A 449 -18.97 16.41 -8.28
N LEU A 450 -19.00 15.08 -8.16
CA LEU A 450 -19.40 14.10 -9.17
C LEU A 450 -20.83 14.28 -9.71
N THR A 451 -21.75 14.84 -8.92
CA THR A 451 -23.12 15.20 -9.36
C THR A 451 -23.21 16.63 -9.94
N GLY A 452 -22.14 17.43 -9.84
CA GLY A 452 -22.16 18.86 -10.12
C GLY A 452 -22.74 19.74 -9.01
N THR A 453 -23.10 19.18 -7.84
CA THR A 453 -23.47 19.92 -6.62
C THR A 453 -22.41 19.73 -5.55
N VAL A 454 -22.16 20.72 -4.68
CA VAL A 454 -21.19 20.58 -3.57
C VAL A 454 -21.60 19.41 -2.64
N GLY A 455 -20.66 18.49 -2.36
CA GLY A 455 -20.89 17.33 -1.47
C GLY A 455 -21.84 16.25 -2.00
N GLY A 456 -22.10 16.26 -3.32
CA GLY A 456 -22.99 15.31 -3.99
C GLY A 456 -22.29 14.01 -4.38
N ARG A 457 -22.42 13.01 -3.51
CA ARG A 457 -21.85 11.66 -3.65
C ARG A 457 -22.58 10.78 -4.67
N ILE A 458 -21.86 9.82 -5.25
CA ILE A 458 -22.42 8.72 -6.04
C ILE A 458 -22.43 7.45 -5.18
N VAL A 459 -23.61 6.89 -4.88
CA VAL A 459 -23.73 5.58 -4.21
C VAL A 459 -23.47 4.44 -5.19
N ASN A 460 -23.29 3.21 -4.68
CA ASN A 460 -23.00 1.99 -5.45
C ASN A 460 -21.60 1.98 -6.10
N ASN A 461 -20.60 2.57 -5.43
CA ASN A 461 -19.21 2.54 -5.88
C ASN A 461 -18.45 1.25 -5.48
N THR A 462 -19.13 0.24 -4.93
CA THR A 462 -18.49 -1.00 -4.46
C THR A 462 -17.98 -1.84 -5.63
N TYR A 463 -16.71 -2.24 -5.61
CA TYR A 463 -16.10 -3.12 -6.62
C TYR A 463 -15.04 -4.06 -6.01
N LYS A 464 -14.86 -5.22 -6.66
CA LYS A 464 -13.67 -6.06 -6.54
C LYS A 464 -12.93 -6.02 -7.86
N ALA A 465 -11.63 -5.77 -7.81
CA ALA A 465 -10.78 -5.67 -8.99
C ALA A 465 -9.42 -6.33 -8.75
N LEU A 466 -8.71 -6.61 -9.83
CA LEU A 466 -7.35 -7.10 -9.77
C LEU A 466 -6.47 -6.49 -10.86
N ARG A 467 -5.18 -6.46 -10.58
CA ARG A 467 -4.13 -6.30 -11.59
C ARG A 467 -3.47 -7.65 -11.85
N VAL A 468 -3.12 -7.89 -13.11
CA VAL A 468 -2.20 -8.97 -13.51
C VAL A 468 -1.09 -8.36 -14.36
N VAL A 469 0.16 -8.50 -13.94
CA VAL A 469 1.29 -7.79 -14.53
C VAL A 469 2.50 -8.72 -14.67
N GLY A 470 2.76 -9.14 -15.90
CA GLY A 470 3.94 -9.90 -16.28
C GLY A 470 5.04 -9.04 -16.92
N ASP A 471 5.88 -9.69 -17.72
CA ASP A 471 6.92 -9.06 -18.52
C ASP A 471 6.36 -8.36 -19.78
N ASP A 472 5.38 -8.98 -20.43
CA ASP A 472 4.81 -8.59 -21.73
C ASP A 472 3.27 -8.42 -21.72
N TYR A 473 2.66 -8.33 -20.53
CA TYR A 473 1.24 -8.06 -20.32
C TYR A 473 1.01 -7.28 -19.02
N ASN A 474 0.05 -6.35 -19.03
CA ASN A 474 -0.39 -5.58 -17.88
C ASN A 474 -1.91 -5.40 -18.00
N LEU A 475 -2.69 -5.97 -17.09
CA LEU A 475 -4.15 -6.02 -17.16
C LEU A 475 -4.78 -5.42 -15.91
N TYR A 476 -5.92 -4.76 -16.07
CA TYR A 476 -6.88 -4.49 -15.00
C TYR A 476 -8.20 -5.20 -15.33
N TYR A 477 -8.77 -5.91 -14.35
CA TYR A 477 -10.10 -6.53 -14.45
C TYR A 477 -10.92 -6.18 -13.21
N SER A 478 -12.19 -5.79 -13.38
CA SER A 478 -13.09 -5.44 -12.26
C SER A 478 -14.49 -6.03 -12.39
N VAL A 479 -15.13 -6.22 -11.24
CA VAL A 479 -16.56 -6.50 -11.08
C VAL A 479 -17.14 -5.48 -10.09
N TRP A 480 -18.13 -4.73 -10.55
CA TRP A 480 -18.88 -3.74 -9.79
C TRP A 480 -20.08 -4.39 -9.09
N CYS A 481 -20.59 -3.77 -8.01
CA CYS A 481 -21.75 -4.29 -7.28
C CYS A 481 -23.08 -4.21 -8.06
N THR A 482 -23.09 -3.47 -9.17
CA THR A 482 -24.14 -3.46 -10.18
C THR A 482 -24.00 -4.57 -11.22
N ASN A 483 -22.98 -5.43 -11.08
CA ASN A 483 -22.57 -6.49 -12.02
C ASN A 483 -22.17 -5.97 -13.42
N GLU A 484 -21.79 -4.70 -13.53
CA GLU A 484 -20.97 -4.22 -14.64
C GLU A 484 -19.51 -4.68 -14.45
N HIS A 485 -18.82 -4.93 -15.57
CA HIS A 485 -17.44 -5.42 -15.57
C HIS A 485 -16.53 -4.51 -16.40
N GLU A 486 -15.25 -4.45 -16.06
CA GLU A 486 -14.24 -3.80 -16.88
C GLU A 486 -13.06 -4.74 -17.17
N LEU A 487 -12.48 -4.61 -18.36
CA LEU A 487 -11.18 -5.19 -18.71
C LEU A 487 -10.40 -4.19 -19.57
N TYR A 488 -9.21 -3.82 -19.12
CA TYR A 488 -8.25 -3.01 -19.88
C TYR A 488 -6.94 -3.77 -20.06
N ASP A 489 -6.39 -3.78 -21.27
CA ASP A 489 -5.00 -4.13 -21.51
C ASP A 489 -4.14 -2.88 -21.41
N MET A 490 -3.61 -2.62 -20.22
CA MET A 490 -2.73 -1.49 -19.90
C MET A 490 -1.41 -1.50 -20.70
N THR A 491 -1.13 -2.60 -21.43
CA THR A 491 0.01 -2.69 -22.35
C THR A 491 -0.23 -1.89 -23.65
N THR A 492 -1.49 -1.72 -24.05
CA THR A 492 -1.90 -1.01 -25.28
C THR A 492 -2.86 0.17 -25.02
N ASP A 493 -3.58 0.15 -23.91
CA ASP A 493 -4.47 1.20 -23.40
C ASP A 493 -4.09 1.58 -21.95
N PRO A 494 -2.93 2.24 -21.74
CA PRO A 494 -2.48 2.62 -20.39
C PRO A 494 -3.37 3.68 -19.73
N GLY A 495 -4.29 4.32 -20.49
CA GLY A 495 -5.23 5.31 -20.00
C GLY A 495 -6.65 4.77 -19.73
N GLN A 496 -6.86 3.46 -19.76
CA GLN A 496 -8.13 2.79 -19.43
C GLN A 496 -9.35 3.36 -20.19
N LEU A 497 -9.18 3.62 -21.49
CA LEU A 497 -10.20 4.22 -22.36
C LEU A 497 -11.13 3.21 -23.05
N THR A 498 -10.70 1.96 -23.20
CA THR A 498 -11.38 0.93 -23.99
C THR A 498 -11.77 -0.25 -23.12
N ASN A 499 -12.91 -0.16 -22.42
CA ASN A 499 -13.42 -1.27 -21.63
C ASN A 499 -13.81 -2.44 -22.57
N LEU A 500 -12.98 -3.48 -22.63
CA LEU A 500 -13.12 -4.63 -23.53
C LEU A 500 -14.31 -5.55 -23.18
N LEU A 501 -15.06 -5.26 -22.11
CA LEU A 501 -16.30 -5.96 -21.73
C LEU A 501 -17.56 -5.13 -21.96
N HIS A 502 -17.44 -3.82 -22.24
CA HIS A 502 -18.60 -2.96 -22.50
C HIS A 502 -19.21 -3.22 -23.88
N ALA A 503 -20.54 -3.17 -23.99
CA ALA A 503 -21.27 -3.53 -25.21
C ALA A 503 -20.90 -2.67 -26.43
N ASP A 504 -20.66 -1.37 -26.24
CA ASP A 504 -20.22 -0.45 -27.31
C ASP A 504 -18.87 -0.86 -27.92
N GLU A 505 -18.00 -1.50 -27.14
CA GLU A 505 -16.63 -1.87 -27.52
C GLU A 505 -16.54 -3.29 -28.11
N ALA A 506 -17.67 -3.90 -28.50
CA ALA A 506 -17.72 -5.27 -29.02
C ALA A 506 -16.82 -5.53 -30.25
N ALA A 507 -16.58 -4.50 -31.08
CA ALA A 507 -15.64 -4.58 -32.20
C ALA A 507 -14.17 -4.65 -31.73
N SER A 508 -13.84 -3.91 -30.67
CA SER A 508 -12.55 -3.99 -29.97
C SER A 508 -12.40 -5.38 -29.34
N LYS A 509 -13.38 -5.85 -28.54
CA LYS A 509 -13.40 -7.20 -27.96
C LYS A 509 -13.11 -8.31 -28.98
N ALA A 510 -13.76 -8.27 -30.14
CA ALA A 510 -13.62 -9.33 -31.16
C ALA A 510 -12.20 -9.42 -31.76
N THR A 511 -11.47 -8.29 -31.81
CA THR A 511 -10.13 -8.21 -32.43
C THR A 511 -8.98 -8.28 -31.40
N SER A 512 -9.19 -7.83 -30.16
CA SER A 512 -8.23 -7.91 -29.06
C SER A 512 -7.73 -9.33 -28.80
N ARG A 513 -6.42 -9.48 -28.54
CA ARG A 513 -5.79 -10.73 -28.13
C ARG A 513 -4.82 -10.45 -26.97
N ILE A 514 -4.95 -11.19 -25.88
CA ILE A 514 -4.03 -11.11 -24.73
C ILE A 514 -3.15 -12.36 -24.77
N LEU A 515 -1.83 -12.19 -24.76
CA LEU A 515 -0.86 -13.29 -24.91
C LEU A 515 -1.06 -14.19 -26.16
N GLY A 516 -1.78 -13.69 -27.17
CA GLY A 516 -2.17 -14.42 -28.39
C GLY A 516 -3.56 -15.07 -28.33
N TYR A 517 -4.15 -15.21 -27.14
CA TYR A 517 -5.46 -15.83 -26.91
C TYR A 517 -6.61 -14.82 -27.07
N THR A 518 -7.81 -15.31 -27.37
CA THR A 518 -9.04 -14.51 -27.38
C THR A 518 -9.46 -14.11 -25.97
N LEU A 519 -10.27 -13.05 -25.85
CA LEU A 519 -10.75 -12.64 -24.52
C LEU A 519 -11.66 -13.71 -23.88
N ASP A 520 -12.38 -14.51 -24.66
CA ASP A 520 -13.25 -15.56 -24.11
C ASP A 520 -12.46 -16.74 -23.52
N GLU A 521 -11.22 -17.00 -24.00
CA GLU A 521 -10.27 -17.93 -23.36
C GLU A 521 -9.65 -17.34 -22.07
N VAL A 522 -9.43 -16.02 -22.05
CA VAL A 522 -8.69 -15.31 -20.98
C VAL A 522 -9.58 -14.93 -19.78
N ILE A 523 -10.80 -14.45 -20.02
CA ILE A 523 -11.71 -13.97 -18.97
C ILE A 523 -11.95 -15.02 -17.88
N PRO A 524 -12.19 -16.32 -18.16
CA PRO A 524 -12.36 -17.35 -17.12
C PRO A 524 -11.18 -17.44 -16.13
N ARG A 525 -9.94 -17.20 -16.59
CA ARG A 525 -8.76 -17.17 -15.71
C ARG A 525 -8.77 -15.95 -14.79
N LEU A 526 -9.15 -14.79 -15.31
CA LEU A 526 -9.25 -13.55 -14.54
C LEU A 526 -10.39 -13.61 -13.51
N VAL A 527 -11.55 -14.18 -13.88
CA VAL A 527 -12.68 -14.43 -12.97
C VAL A 527 -12.28 -15.36 -11.83
N ALA A 528 -11.62 -16.48 -12.13
CA ALA A 528 -11.16 -17.41 -11.11
C ALA A 528 -10.09 -16.80 -10.18
N LEU A 529 -9.17 -16.01 -10.72
CA LEU A 529 -8.17 -15.29 -9.93
C LEU A 529 -8.83 -14.23 -9.02
N LEU A 530 -9.86 -13.54 -9.49
CA LEU A 530 -10.64 -12.58 -8.69
C LEU A 530 -11.46 -13.27 -7.61
N LEU A 531 -12.01 -14.46 -7.90
CA LEU A 531 -12.73 -15.27 -6.91
C LEU A 531 -11.81 -15.63 -5.73
N VAL A 532 -10.56 -16.05 -6.00
CA VAL A 532 -9.56 -16.25 -4.93
C VAL A 532 -9.30 -14.94 -4.19
N LEU A 533 -8.95 -13.88 -4.92
CA LEU A 533 -8.43 -12.65 -4.32
C LEU A 533 -9.46 -11.81 -3.52
N LYS A 534 -10.76 -11.94 -3.79
CA LYS A 534 -11.81 -11.19 -3.06
C LYS A 534 -12.05 -11.67 -1.62
N SER A 535 -11.62 -12.88 -1.25
CA SER A 535 -11.84 -13.47 0.09
C SER A 535 -10.60 -14.11 0.74
N CYS A 536 -9.47 -14.16 0.00
CA CYS A 536 -8.22 -14.84 0.37
C CYS A 536 -7.70 -14.50 1.76
N LYS A 537 -6.88 -15.39 2.35
CA LYS A 537 -6.22 -15.13 3.64
C LYS A 537 -4.77 -15.62 3.66
N GLY A 538 -3.87 -14.82 4.19
CA GLY A 538 -2.45 -15.16 4.38
C GLY A 538 -1.76 -15.55 3.07
N SER A 539 -1.19 -16.76 3.03
CA SER A 539 -0.54 -17.29 1.84
C SER A 539 -1.44 -17.40 0.61
N THR A 540 -2.77 -17.49 0.76
CA THR A 540 -3.71 -17.49 -0.38
C THR A 540 -3.67 -16.16 -1.14
N CYS A 541 -3.47 -15.04 -0.43
CA CYS A 541 -3.39 -13.70 -1.05
C CYS A 541 -2.06 -13.44 -1.76
N SER A 542 -0.96 -14.04 -1.29
CA SER A 542 0.36 -13.92 -1.92
C SER A 542 0.66 -15.04 -2.93
N GLN A 543 -0.07 -16.17 -2.90
CA GLN A 543 0.08 -17.32 -3.81
C GLN A 543 -1.29 -17.82 -4.34
N PRO A 544 -2.10 -16.97 -5.02
CA PRO A 544 -3.44 -17.35 -5.45
C PRO A 544 -3.45 -18.43 -6.54
N TRP A 545 -2.48 -18.42 -7.47
CA TRP A 545 -2.34 -19.47 -8.48
C TRP A 545 -2.13 -20.86 -7.86
N ARG A 546 -1.33 -20.94 -6.79
CA ARG A 546 -1.13 -22.16 -6.01
C ARG A 546 -2.38 -22.59 -5.22
N SER A 547 -3.31 -21.67 -4.99
CA SER A 547 -4.59 -21.98 -4.35
C SER A 547 -5.57 -22.62 -5.34
N LEU A 548 -5.45 -22.32 -6.64
CA LEU A 548 -6.16 -23.01 -7.72
C LEU A 548 -5.45 -24.33 -8.14
N HIS A 549 -4.12 -24.29 -8.20
CA HIS A 549 -3.22 -25.36 -8.68
C HIS A 549 -2.13 -25.67 -7.64
N PRO A 550 -2.44 -26.44 -6.57
CA PRO A 550 -1.52 -26.70 -5.46
C PRO A 550 -0.29 -27.54 -5.82
N GLU A 551 -0.28 -28.22 -6.97
CA GLU A 551 0.92 -28.89 -7.53
C GLU A 551 2.01 -27.89 -7.97
N GLY A 552 1.64 -26.62 -8.23
CA GLY A 552 2.58 -25.55 -8.57
C GLY A 552 3.05 -25.53 -10.02
N ASP A 553 2.33 -26.21 -10.92
CA ASP A 553 2.57 -26.21 -12.37
C ASP A 553 1.95 -24.98 -13.09
N VAL A 554 1.15 -24.19 -12.36
CA VAL A 554 0.63 -22.88 -12.76
C VAL A 554 1.12 -21.84 -11.75
N THR A 555 1.89 -20.86 -12.24
CA THR A 555 2.46 -19.77 -11.44
C THR A 555 2.10 -18.37 -11.95
N SER A 556 1.46 -18.30 -13.12
CA SER A 556 1.13 -17.08 -13.85
C SER A 556 -0.13 -17.26 -14.69
N LEU A 557 -0.71 -16.15 -15.16
CA LEU A 557 -1.76 -16.15 -16.18
C LEU A 557 -1.31 -16.87 -17.46
N ARG A 558 -0.03 -16.74 -17.83
CA ARG A 558 0.54 -17.43 -19.00
C ARG A 558 0.44 -18.95 -18.88
N ASP A 559 0.72 -19.51 -17.70
CA ASP A 559 0.61 -20.95 -17.45
C ASP A 559 -0.87 -21.39 -17.44
N ALA A 560 -1.72 -20.58 -16.80
CA ALA A 560 -3.17 -20.80 -16.69
C ALA A 560 -3.90 -20.84 -18.04
N LEU A 561 -3.37 -20.15 -19.06
CA LEU A 561 -3.90 -20.13 -20.44
C LEU A 561 -3.61 -21.42 -21.23
N SER A 562 -2.95 -22.43 -20.64
CA SER A 562 -2.89 -23.76 -21.26
C SER A 562 -4.29 -24.36 -21.36
N SER A 563 -4.70 -24.80 -22.56
CA SER A 563 -6.04 -25.35 -22.83
C SER A 563 -6.37 -26.64 -22.06
N ARG A 564 -5.36 -27.29 -21.46
CA ARG A 564 -5.59 -28.39 -20.50
C ARG A 564 -6.43 -27.97 -19.29
N PHE A 565 -6.54 -26.66 -19.03
CA PHE A 565 -7.30 -26.09 -17.92
C PHE A 565 -8.62 -25.42 -18.34
N ASP A 566 -9.01 -25.42 -19.62
CA ASP A 566 -10.18 -24.64 -20.09
C ASP A 566 -11.44 -24.98 -19.29
N SER A 567 -11.83 -26.25 -19.24
CA SER A 567 -13.01 -26.68 -18.47
C SER A 567 -12.88 -26.44 -16.97
N PHE A 568 -11.67 -26.46 -16.39
CA PHE A 568 -11.48 -26.11 -14.97
C PHE A 568 -11.81 -24.64 -14.70
N TYR A 569 -11.45 -23.73 -15.62
CA TYR A 569 -11.74 -22.31 -15.49
C TYR A 569 -13.18 -21.95 -15.92
N GLU A 570 -13.76 -22.66 -16.89
CA GLU A 570 -15.16 -22.51 -17.30
C GLU A 570 -16.15 -22.99 -16.22
N GLU A 571 -15.79 -24.00 -15.43
CA GLU A 571 -16.61 -24.57 -14.35
C GLU A 571 -16.53 -23.76 -13.03
N GLN A 572 -15.72 -22.70 -12.94
CA GLN A 572 -15.59 -21.87 -11.72
C GLN A 572 -16.86 -21.05 -11.43
N ALA A 573 -17.14 -20.83 -10.14
CA ALA A 573 -18.09 -19.82 -9.70
C ALA A 573 -17.66 -18.42 -10.19
N ARG A 574 -18.65 -17.58 -10.52
CA ARG A 574 -18.39 -16.22 -10.99
C ARG A 574 -18.36 -15.26 -9.82
N VAL A 575 -17.52 -14.24 -9.92
CA VAL A 575 -17.60 -13.08 -9.03
C VAL A 575 -18.80 -12.25 -9.49
N GLU A 576 -19.81 -12.16 -8.63
CA GLU A 576 -21.03 -11.38 -8.82
C GLU A 576 -21.53 -10.88 -7.46
N PHE A 577 -22.31 -9.81 -7.45
CA PHE A 577 -22.92 -9.22 -6.26
C PHE A 577 -24.44 -9.38 -6.30
N SER A 578 -25.05 -9.69 -5.15
CA SER A 578 -26.51 -9.75 -5.02
C SER A 578 -27.13 -8.36 -4.79
N HIS A 579 -26.37 -7.43 -4.23
CA HIS A 579 -26.71 -6.02 -4.05
C HIS A 579 -25.45 -5.18 -3.72
N CYS A 580 -25.55 -3.87 -3.86
CA CYS A 580 -24.54 -2.93 -3.39
C CYS A 580 -24.69 -2.65 -1.89
N GLU A 581 -23.58 -2.64 -1.17
CA GLU A 581 -23.51 -2.35 0.27
C GLU A 581 -22.45 -1.30 0.62
N MET A 582 -22.65 -0.63 1.75
CA MET A 582 -21.83 0.50 2.22
C MET A 582 -20.51 0.08 2.89
N GLY A 583 -20.29 -1.21 3.07
CA GLY A 583 -19.07 -1.81 3.61
C GLY A 583 -19.05 -3.31 3.33
N GLN A 584 -18.08 -4.03 3.89
CA GLN A 584 -17.97 -5.48 3.69
C GLN A 584 -19.14 -6.25 4.32
N ILE A 585 -20.08 -6.71 3.48
CA ILE A 585 -21.20 -7.57 3.86
C ILE A 585 -21.13 -8.83 3.00
N ILE A 586 -20.69 -9.95 3.57
CA ILE A 586 -20.37 -11.18 2.81
C ILE A 586 -21.57 -11.70 2.01
N SER A 587 -22.81 -11.55 2.52
CA SER A 587 -24.04 -11.93 1.82
C SER A 587 -24.40 -11.04 0.61
N ALA A 588 -23.77 -9.88 0.48
CA ALA A 588 -23.89 -9.01 -0.70
C ALA A 588 -22.87 -9.39 -1.78
N GLU A 589 -21.68 -9.86 -1.40
CA GLU A 589 -20.53 -10.15 -2.29
C GLU A 589 -20.58 -11.52 -3.00
N GLY A 590 -21.72 -12.19 -3.03
CA GLY A 590 -21.93 -13.43 -3.79
C GLY A 590 -20.95 -14.57 -3.42
N PRO A 591 -20.52 -15.40 -4.41
CA PRO A 591 -19.65 -16.56 -4.18
C PRO A 591 -18.30 -16.22 -3.52
N GLN A 592 -17.82 -17.10 -2.64
CA GLN A 592 -16.57 -16.97 -1.89
C GLN A 592 -15.65 -18.17 -2.18
N PHE A 593 -14.35 -17.95 -2.38
CA PHE A 593 -13.45 -19.02 -2.84
C PHE A 593 -13.40 -20.23 -1.89
N GLU A 594 -13.43 -19.99 -0.58
CA GLU A 594 -13.41 -21.02 0.47
C GLU A 594 -14.68 -21.91 0.52
N HIS A 595 -15.72 -21.60 -0.25
CA HIS A 595 -17.01 -22.31 -0.25
C HIS A 595 -17.47 -22.73 -1.65
N ASP A 596 -17.28 -21.86 -2.64
CA ASP A 596 -17.82 -21.99 -3.99
C ASP A 596 -16.73 -22.14 -5.08
N GLY A 597 -15.44 -22.07 -4.70
CA GLY A 597 -14.32 -22.20 -5.62
C GLY A 597 -13.89 -23.65 -5.88
N ASN A 598 -13.65 -24.01 -7.14
CA ASN A 598 -13.06 -25.30 -7.48
C ASN A 598 -11.54 -25.24 -7.33
N VAL A 599 -10.96 -26.24 -6.66
CA VAL A 599 -9.51 -26.42 -6.48
C VAL A 599 -9.10 -27.75 -7.10
N TYR A 600 -7.96 -27.79 -7.81
CA TYR A 600 -7.43 -29.01 -8.40
C TYR A 600 -6.66 -29.81 -7.34
N TRP A 601 -7.01 -31.08 -7.07
CA TRP A 601 -6.21 -31.92 -6.17
C TRP A 601 -6.15 -33.39 -6.61
N GLU A 602 -4.92 -33.94 -6.61
CA GLU A 602 -4.58 -35.32 -6.99
C GLU A 602 -5.29 -35.85 -8.26
N GLY A 603 -5.49 -34.98 -9.26
CA GLY A 603 -6.10 -35.33 -10.55
C GLY A 603 -7.60 -35.63 -10.55
N THR A 604 -8.33 -35.16 -9.53
CA THR A 604 -9.79 -35.37 -9.36
C THR A 604 -10.57 -34.05 -9.34
N ARG A 605 -11.88 -34.09 -9.59
CA ARG A 605 -12.77 -32.92 -9.53
C ARG A 605 -13.23 -32.67 -8.10
N TRP A 606 -13.60 -31.43 -7.75
CA TRP A 606 -14.21 -31.09 -6.46
C TRP A 606 -15.39 -32.01 -6.11
N SER A 607 -16.23 -32.32 -7.12
CA SER A 607 -17.40 -33.22 -7.05
C SER A 607 -17.11 -34.63 -6.56
N ASP A 608 -15.86 -35.05 -6.56
CA ASP A 608 -15.45 -36.43 -6.30
C ASP A 608 -15.11 -36.65 -4.81
N TRP A 609 -15.20 -35.57 -4.00
CA TRP A 609 -14.83 -35.54 -2.56
C TRP A 609 -16.02 -35.30 -1.61
N THR A 610 -17.25 -35.15 -2.11
CA THR A 610 -18.47 -34.83 -1.31
C THR A 610 -19.64 -35.76 -1.58
#